data_AF-A0A9E3RRW3-F1
#
_entry.id   AF-A0A9E3RRW3-F1
#
_cell.length_a   1.000
_cell.length_b   1.000
_cell.length_c   1.000
_cell.angle_alpha   90.00
_cell.angle_beta   90.00
_cell.angle_gamma   90.00
#
_symmetry.space_group_name_H-M   'P 1'
#
loop_
_entity.id
_entity.type
_entity.pdbx_description
1 polymer ?
#
loop_
_entity_poly.entity_id
_entity_poly.type
_entity_poly.pdbx_seq_one_letter_code
_entity_poly.pdbx_strand_id
1 'polypeptide(L)'
;MSLLRLSLRVSAITLVLIIQAFSTFIEPDETVPLERLVKNYQQYVSEHPDDIRGYYWVARAYSLGFALAQQEFGIWNNERPDEEPTMFMDPYQGERKTFADGPASQLSQRKDCLVQALRWFRKGITHISSSSDTWYVAGLWLGLGWMYEEGAQFAGDVACPIEVDVSVSDQREILRLISEIQSPDEGMAEHAKEALFAHASSGLLLLQRAYENAPTEVSKDRLRAVLRRGWEDRAIEAYKSAYKPARTDSLKYKSYSQTAIESAKGIRTILESRGKLTAEEKQLVKKLGDEMGEMGAFSRSVTPIVFSLSRVSCLPDLIDSRAHVSFDLDGFGGDVEWPWVKPDTLLLVWDPKNTGQIDSGRRLIGTATWWMFWRDGFDALRALDDNNDGWLEGDEMHGLGTWQDRNGNAKSDEGEVVPIEATSIARLAVFATETEVGGIGNPHGLALKNGNVLPLYDWIPQSKSRKN
;
A
#
# COMPACT_ATOMS: atom_id res chain seq x y z
N MET A 1 44.35 -57.38 -28.64
CA MET A 1 43.64 -57.16 -29.92
C MET A 1 42.18 -56.91 -29.60
N SER A 2 41.58 -55.96 -30.33
CA SER A 2 40.35 -55.20 -30.04
C SER A 2 40.55 -54.01 -29.09
N LEU A 3 40.25 -52.74 -29.43
CA LEU A 3 39.83 -52.07 -30.68
C LEU A 3 40.11 -50.56 -30.51
N LEU A 4 40.57 -49.94 -31.59
CA LEU A 4 40.47 -48.55 -32.06
C LEU A 4 40.96 -47.31 -31.26
N ARG A 5 41.88 -46.64 -31.95
CA ARG A 5 42.27 -45.22 -31.98
C ARG A 5 41.10 -44.23 -31.96
N LEU A 6 41.29 -43.10 -31.26
CA LEU A 6 40.84 -41.80 -31.76
C LEU A 6 41.91 -40.74 -31.48
N SER A 7 42.31 -40.07 -32.57
CA SER A 7 43.34 -39.04 -32.63
C SER A 7 42.71 -37.64 -32.66
N LEU A 8 43.24 -36.75 -31.82
CA LEU A 8 43.61 -35.35 -32.09
C LEU A 8 42.62 -34.36 -32.76
N ARG A 9 42.55 -33.18 -32.10
CA ARG A 9 41.99 -31.86 -32.50
C ARG A 9 40.48 -31.77 -32.21
N VAL A 10 39.98 -30.80 -31.45
CA VAL A 10 40.13 -29.35 -31.64
C VAL A 10 39.95 -28.63 -30.29
N SER A 11 40.83 -27.66 -30.04
CA SER A 11 40.63 -26.57 -29.09
C SER A 11 39.35 -25.80 -29.43
N ALA A 12 38.27 -26.03 -28.69
CA ALA A 12 37.12 -25.13 -28.52
C ALA A 12 35.97 -25.92 -27.85
N ILE A 13 36.04 -26.09 -26.53
CA ILE A 13 34.89 -25.87 -25.62
C ILE A 13 35.52 -25.22 -24.39
N THR A 14 35.91 -23.97 -24.63
CA THR A 14 35.87 -22.89 -23.67
C THR A 14 34.57 -23.02 -22.86
N LEU A 15 34.67 -23.13 -21.54
CA LEU A 15 33.85 -22.34 -20.62
C LEU A 15 32.35 -22.19 -21.01
N VAL A 16 31.53 -23.25 -20.94
CA VAL A 16 30.07 -23.12 -21.23
C VAL A 16 29.15 -23.63 -20.10
N LEU A 17 29.66 -24.12 -18.96
CA LEU A 17 28.76 -24.60 -17.88
C LEU A 17 29.08 -24.06 -16.48
N ILE A 18 29.48 -22.79 -16.40
CA ILE A 18 29.25 -21.95 -15.21
C ILE A 18 28.81 -20.57 -15.70
N ILE A 19 27.67 -20.51 -16.39
CA ILE A 19 26.80 -19.36 -16.21
C ILE A 19 25.93 -19.81 -15.05
N GLN A 20 26.40 -19.56 -13.82
CA GLN A 20 25.43 -19.23 -12.78
C GLN A 20 24.64 -18.09 -13.38
N ALA A 21 23.38 -18.37 -13.70
CA ALA A 21 22.41 -17.32 -13.89
C ALA A 21 22.45 -16.52 -12.59
N PHE A 22 23.27 -15.47 -12.57
CA PHE A 22 22.94 -14.29 -11.81
C PHE A 22 21.59 -13.90 -12.40
N SER A 23 20.51 -14.35 -11.75
CA SER A 23 19.32 -13.55 -11.68
C SER A 23 19.82 -12.17 -11.29
N THR A 24 19.80 -11.24 -12.23
CA THR A 24 19.90 -9.81 -11.96
C THR A 24 18.71 -9.50 -11.06
N PHE A 25 18.88 -9.77 -9.76
CA PHE A 25 18.02 -9.22 -8.74
C PHE A 25 18.20 -7.73 -8.87
N ILE A 26 17.16 -7.07 -9.36
CA ILE A 26 17.05 -5.62 -9.31
C ILE A 26 17.14 -5.30 -7.81
N GLU A 27 18.25 -4.69 -7.39
CA GLU A 27 18.35 -4.11 -6.06
C GLU A 27 17.64 -2.75 -6.11
N PRO A 28 16.87 -2.39 -5.07
CA PRO A 28 16.24 -1.08 -5.04
C PRO A 28 17.29 0.01 -5.07
N ASP A 29 16.92 1.14 -5.67
CA ASP A 29 17.88 2.20 -5.99
C ASP A 29 18.31 3.02 -4.77
N GLU A 30 17.46 3.05 -3.73
CA GLU A 30 17.65 3.68 -2.42
C GLU A 30 16.79 2.96 -1.38
N THR A 31 17.16 3.06 -0.09
CA THR A 31 16.41 2.46 1.01
C THR A 31 15.98 3.47 2.07
N VAL A 32 14.70 3.44 2.46
CA VAL A 32 14.18 4.20 3.62
C VAL A 32 14.03 3.27 4.82
N PRO A 33 14.70 3.50 5.97
CA PRO A 33 14.56 2.62 7.12
C PRO A 33 13.14 2.66 7.72
N LEU A 34 12.56 1.48 7.97
CA LEU A 34 11.25 1.32 8.60
C LEU A 34 11.22 1.92 10.00
N GLU A 35 12.26 1.69 10.80
CA GLU A 35 12.34 2.20 12.17
C GLU A 35 12.28 3.73 12.22
N ARG A 36 12.91 4.40 11.24
CA ARG A 36 12.89 5.86 11.07
C ARG A 36 11.47 6.36 10.83
N LEU A 37 10.77 5.80 9.82
CA LEU A 37 9.38 6.17 9.52
C LEU A 37 8.44 5.93 10.70
N VAL A 38 8.55 4.78 11.35
CA VAL A 38 7.71 4.43 12.50
C VAL A 38 7.91 5.41 13.65
N LYS A 39 9.16 5.77 13.96
CA LYS A 39 9.47 6.70 15.05
C LYS A 39 8.82 8.07 14.82
N ASN A 40 8.91 8.61 13.61
CA ASN A 40 8.38 9.94 13.29
C ASN A 40 6.85 9.94 13.37
N TYR A 41 6.21 8.94 12.77
CA TYR A 41 4.75 8.83 12.83
C TYR A 41 4.23 8.57 14.25
N GLN A 42 4.97 7.86 15.09
CA GLN A 42 4.63 7.69 16.50
C GLN A 42 4.74 8.99 17.30
N GLN A 43 5.75 9.81 17.01
CA GLN A 43 5.87 11.14 17.59
C GLN A 43 4.68 12.01 17.18
N TYR A 44 4.31 12.04 15.90
CA TYR A 44 3.13 12.74 15.42
C TYR A 44 1.86 12.32 16.18
N VAL A 45 1.64 11.02 16.37
CA VAL A 45 0.48 10.54 17.16
C VAL A 45 0.54 11.01 18.61
N SER A 46 1.73 11.10 19.20
CA SER A 46 1.88 11.59 20.58
C SER A 46 1.52 13.06 20.72
N GLU A 47 1.80 13.87 19.69
CA GLU A 47 1.51 15.30 19.62
C GLU A 47 0.06 15.57 19.18
N HIS A 48 -0.52 14.67 18.37
CA HIS A 48 -1.83 14.78 17.76
C HIS A 48 -2.68 13.50 17.99
N PRO A 49 -3.02 13.15 19.23
CA PRO A 49 -3.62 11.85 19.57
C PRO A 49 -5.02 11.62 19.01
N ASP A 50 -5.76 12.68 18.65
CA ASP A 50 -7.11 12.59 18.07
C ASP A 50 -7.10 12.56 16.54
N ASP A 51 -5.92 12.71 15.92
CA ASP A 51 -5.77 12.70 14.48
C ASP A 51 -5.49 11.28 13.96
N ILE A 52 -6.50 10.72 13.29
CA ILE A 52 -6.46 9.35 12.76
C ILE A 52 -5.34 9.12 11.73
N ARG A 53 -4.81 10.19 11.12
CA ARG A 53 -3.78 10.13 10.09
C ARG A 53 -2.49 9.53 10.60
N GLY A 54 -2.05 9.96 11.78
CA GLY A 54 -0.84 9.43 12.42
C GLY A 54 -0.92 7.93 12.63
N TYR A 55 -2.06 7.44 13.12
CA TYR A 55 -2.29 6.00 13.31
C TYR A 55 -2.25 5.22 12.00
N TYR A 56 -2.85 5.78 10.95
CA TYR A 56 -2.80 5.17 9.62
C TYR A 56 -1.37 5.08 9.09
N TRP A 57 -0.56 6.14 9.22
CA TRP A 57 0.84 6.14 8.74
C TRP A 57 1.70 5.13 9.49
N VAL A 58 1.62 5.07 10.83
CA VAL A 58 2.35 4.06 11.62
C VAL A 58 1.94 2.65 11.19
N ALA A 59 0.62 2.40 11.08
CA ALA A 59 0.12 1.08 10.72
C ALA A 59 0.58 0.67 9.31
N ARG A 60 0.52 1.59 8.34
CA ARG A 60 0.97 1.37 6.98
C ARG A 60 2.48 1.09 6.89
N ALA A 61 3.30 1.81 7.65
CA ALA A 61 4.73 1.54 7.73
C ALA A 61 4.99 0.09 8.17
N TYR A 62 4.34 -0.36 9.25
CA TYR A 62 4.43 -1.76 9.67
C TYR A 62 3.87 -2.74 8.63
N SER A 63 2.79 -2.41 7.92
CA SER A 63 2.27 -3.25 6.82
C SER A 63 3.29 -3.44 5.69
N LEU A 64 4.03 -2.38 5.33
CA LEU A 64 5.11 -2.48 4.34
C LEU A 64 6.26 -3.36 4.87
N GLY A 65 6.63 -3.18 6.14
CA GLY A 65 7.64 -4.02 6.80
C GLY A 65 7.23 -5.50 6.83
N PHE A 66 5.94 -5.78 7.05
CA PHE A 66 5.37 -7.12 6.92
C PHE A 66 5.47 -7.65 5.49
N ALA A 67 5.07 -6.86 4.49
CA ALA A 67 5.00 -7.31 3.10
C ALA A 67 6.39 -7.62 2.52
N LEU A 68 7.40 -6.82 2.85
CA LEU A 68 8.75 -6.96 2.32
C LEU A 68 9.66 -7.88 3.15
N ALA A 69 9.37 -8.06 4.44
CA ALA A 69 10.33 -8.63 5.40
C ALA A 69 11.70 -7.92 5.37
N GLN A 70 11.67 -6.60 5.24
CA GLN A 70 12.85 -5.75 5.19
C GLN A 70 12.70 -4.63 6.21
N GLN A 71 13.82 -4.26 6.84
CA GLN A 71 13.91 -3.09 7.72
C GLN A 71 14.10 -1.79 6.93
N GLU A 72 14.17 -1.90 5.61
CA GLU A 72 14.55 -0.87 4.67
C GLU A 72 13.66 -1.00 3.44
N PHE A 73 13.08 0.11 3.01
CA PHE A 73 12.15 0.17 1.90
C PHE A 73 12.87 0.53 0.63
N GLY A 74 12.95 -0.44 -0.28
CA GLY A 74 13.47 -0.20 -1.60
C GLY A 74 12.60 0.77 -2.41
N ILE A 75 13.16 1.90 -2.85
CA ILE A 75 12.55 2.78 -3.83
C ILE A 75 12.97 2.30 -5.21
N TRP A 76 12.01 1.82 -6.00
CA TRP A 76 12.27 1.21 -7.30
C TRP A 76 12.19 2.26 -8.41
N ASN A 77 13.28 2.53 -9.13
CA ASN A 77 13.25 3.52 -10.19
C ASN A 77 12.70 2.98 -11.51
N ASN A 78 12.80 1.70 -11.89
CA ASN A 78 12.07 1.15 -13.05
C ASN A 78 12.14 -0.38 -13.16
N GLU A 79 10.97 -1.02 -13.28
CA GLU A 79 10.57 -2.01 -14.30
C GLU A 79 9.12 -2.39 -13.98
N ARG A 80 8.28 -2.58 -15.00
CA ARG A 80 6.84 -2.85 -14.84
C ARG A 80 6.62 -4.04 -13.92
N PRO A 81 5.92 -3.91 -12.78
CA PRO A 81 4.94 -4.93 -12.49
C PRO A 81 3.84 -4.72 -13.54
N ASP A 82 3.50 -5.75 -14.29
CA ASP A 82 2.31 -5.77 -15.16
C ASP A 82 1.00 -5.73 -14.33
N GLU A 83 1.10 -5.32 -13.06
CA GLU A 83 0.15 -5.52 -11.99
C GLU A 83 -0.27 -4.17 -11.40
N GLU A 84 -1.55 -4.06 -11.02
CA GLU A 84 -2.05 -2.88 -10.35
C GLU A 84 -1.34 -2.75 -8.99
N PRO A 85 -0.76 -1.59 -8.64
CA PRO A 85 -0.35 -1.37 -7.27
C PRO A 85 -1.61 -1.35 -6.42
N THR A 86 -1.44 -1.74 -5.19
CA THR A 86 -2.50 -1.64 -4.19
C THR A 86 -2.10 -0.64 -3.13
N MET A 87 -3.08 -0.15 -2.36
CA MET A 87 -2.81 0.66 -1.18
C MET A 87 -1.89 -0.10 -0.19
N PHE A 88 -1.99 -1.44 -0.21
CA PHE A 88 -1.15 -2.42 0.48
C PHE A 88 -0.76 -3.55 -0.49
N MET A 89 0.52 -3.66 -0.90
CA MET A 89 1.08 -4.59 -1.91
C MET A 89 0.18 -5.78 -2.33
N ASP A 90 -0.15 -5.87 -3.62
CA ASP A 90 -1.26 -6.70 -4.14
C ASP A 90 -0.94 -8.19 -3.96
N PRO A 91 -1.72 -8.96 -3.17
CA PRO A 91 -1.59 -10.41 -3.10
C PRO A 91 -2.43 -11.13 -4.17
N TYR A 92 -3.23 -10.42 -4.96
CA TYR A 92 -4.23 -11.00 -5.88
C TYR A 92 -3.80 -11.05 -7.35
N GLN A 93 -2.56 -10.68 -7.66
CA GLN A 93 -1.96 -10.88 -8.99
C GLN A 93 -0.90 -11.98 -8.92
N GLY A 94 -0.95 -12.93 -9.85
CA GLY A 94 -0.07 -14.10 -9.88
C GLY A 94 -0.44 -15.22 -8.90
N GLU A 95 0.51 -16.12 -8.61
CA GLU A 95 0.37 -17.09 -7.53
C GLU A 95 0.39 -16.35 -6.18
N ARG A 96 -0.62 -16.61 -5.33
CA ARG A 96 -0.74 -15.98 -4.01
C ARG A 96 0.58 -16.11 -3.26
N LYS A 97 1.22 -14.97 -2.95
CA LYS A 97 2.49 -14.96 -2.19
C LYS A 97 2.29 -15.65 -0.84
N THR A 98 3.07 -16.69 -0.59
CA THR A 98 3.14 -17.35 0.71
C THR A 98 4.12 -16.60 1.61
N PHE A 99 3.60 -15.68 2.43
CA PHE A 99 4.48 -14.95 3.36
C PHE A 99 5.03 -15.84 4.51
N ALA A 100 4.44 -17.02 4.72
CA ALA A 100 4.89 -18.01 5.69
C ALA A 100 6.17 -18.77 5.28
N ASP A 101 6.67 -18.57 4.05
CA ASP A 101 7.91 -19.18 3.57
C ASP A 101 9.11 -18.23 3.74
N GLY A 102 10.29 -18.82 3.93
CA GLY A 102 11.57 -18.08 3.97
C GLY A 102 12.38 -18.30 5.25
N PRO A 103 13.52 -17.59 5.40
CA PRO A 103 14.38 -17.68 6.57
C PRO A 103 13.67 -17.31 7.88
N ALA A 104 14.02 -17.97 8.98
CA ALA A 104 13.41 -17.74 10.30
C ALA A 104 13.50 -16.26 10.76
N SER A 105 14.58 -15.56 10.41
CA SER A 105 14.74 -14.12 10.72
C SER A 105 13.69 -13.27 10.02
N GLN A 106 13.43 -13.52 8.73
CA GLN A 106 12.39 -12.83 7.97
C GLN A 106 11.00 -13.15 8.53
N LEU A 107 10.72 -14.42 8.87
CA LEU A 107 9.45 -14.81 9.45
C LEU A 107 9.20 -14.15 10.81
N SER A 108 10.22 -14.06 11.67
CA SER A 108 10.12 -13.33 12.94
C SER A 108 9.78 -11.87 12.71
N GLN A 109 10.48 -11.22 11.80
CA GLN A 109 10.24 -9.81 11.46
C GLN A 109 8.83 -9.59 10.89
N ARG A 110 8.35 -10.46 9.99
CA ARG A 110 6.97 -10.38 9.47
C ARG A 110 5.96 -10.46 10.61
N LYS A 111 6.11 -11.44 11.50
CA LYS A 111 5.21 -11.62 12.66
C LYS A 111 5.18 -10.39 13.57
N ASP A 112 6.33 -9.79 13.84
CA ASP A 112 6.41 -8.57 14.66
C ASP A 112 5.70 -7.40 13.97
N CYS A 113 5.99 -7.15 12.69
CA CYS A 113 5.34 -6.13 11.89
C CYS A 113 3.82 -6.34 11.78
N LEU A 114 3.36 -7.59 11.59
CA LEU A 114 1.95 -7.95 11.54
C LEU A 114 1.22 -7.55 12.84
N VAL A 115 1.77 -7.92 13.99
CA VAL A 115 1.17 -7.62 15.29
C VAL A 115 1.11 -6.11 15.53
N GLN A 116 2.17 -5.37 15.16
CA GLN A 116 2.18 -3.91 15.30
C GLN A 116 1.18 -3.24 14.34
N ALA A 117 1.13 -3.64 13.07
CA ALA A 117 0.18 -3.10 12.10
C ALA A 117 -1.26 -3.28 12.57
N LEU A 118 -1.64 -4.50 12.99
CA LEU A 118 -2.96 -4.80 13.54
C LEU A 118 -3.29 -3.93 14.76
N ARG A 119 -2.33 -3.76 15.69
CA ARG A 119 -2.50 -2.90 16.87
C ARG A 119 -2.75 -1.45 16.47
N TRP A 120 -1.96 -0.90 15.56
CA TRP A 120 -2.04 0.50 15.16
C TRP A 120 -3.29 0.80 14.33
N PHE A 121 -3.70 -0.08 13.42
CA PHE A 121 -4.97 0.05 12.71
C PHE A 121 -6.16 0.04 13.67
N ARG A 122 -6.21 -0.93 14.60
CA ARG A 122 -7.26 -1.00 15.63
C ARG A 122 -7.29 0.26 16.48
N LYS A 123 -6.13 0.76 16.91
CA LYS A 123 -6.03 2.00 17.69
C LYS A 123 -6.59 3.18 16.90
N GLY A 124 -6.18 3.38 15.64
CA GLY A 124 -6.71 4.44 14.77
C GLY A 124 -8.23 4.35 14.58
N ILE A 125 -8.77 3.13 14.46
CA ILE A 125 -10.20 2.88 14.32
C ILE A 125 -11.00 3.38 15.55
N THR A 126 -10.45 3.27 16.76
CA THR A 126 -11.12 3.80 17.96
C THR A 126 -11.29 5.32 17.96
N HIS A 127 -10.50 6.03 17.14
CA HIS A 127 -10.58 7.48 16.98
C HIS A 127 -11.37 7.90 15.74
N ILE A 128 -11.96 7.00 14.94
CA ILE A 128 -12.68 7.39 13.71
C ILE A 128 -13.79 8.41 13.95
N SER A 129 -14.48 8.36 15.09
CA SER A 129 -15.55 9.32 15.42
C SER A 129 -15.06 10.77 15.53
N SER A 130 -13.76 11.03 15.69
CA SER A 130 -13.20 12.38 15.69
C SER A 130 -12.89 12.90 14.27
N SER A 131 -13.02 12.08 13.23
CA SER A 131 -12.61 12.44 11.87
C SER A 131 -13.76 12.47 10.87
N SER A 132 -13.75 13.49 10.00
CA SER A 132 -14.59 13.56 8.81
C SER A 132 -13.88 13.11 7.54
N ASP A 133 -12.59 12.73 7.61
CA ASP A 133 -11.79 12.35 6.45
C ASP A 133 -12.06 10.89 6.06
N THR A 134 -12.96 10.70 5.09
CA THR A 134 -13.40 9.37 4.64
C THR A 134 -12.27 8.55 4.01
N TRP A 135 -11.20 9.18 3.50
CA TRP A 135 -10.08 8.49 2.89
C TRP A 135 -9.28 7.69 3.91
N TYR A 136 -8.83 8.34 5.00
CA TYR A 136 -8.11 7.63 6.05
C TYR A 136 -8.99 6.69 6.85
N VAL A 137 -10.27 7.04 7.06
CA VAL A 137 -11.24 6.13 7.68
C VAL A 137 -11.32 4.83 6.88
N ALA A 138 -11.53 4.91 5.56
CA ALA A 138 -11.59 3.74 4.70
C ALA A 138 -10.23 3.02 4.60
N GLY A 139 -9.12 3.78 4.56
CA GLY A 139 -7.75 3.24 4.53
C GLY A 139 -7.38 2.45 5.79
N LEU A 140 -7.77 2.90 6.99
CA LEU A 140 -7.58 2.16 8.24
C LEU A 140 -8.29 0.81 8.22
N TRP A 141 -9.53 0.79 7.74
CA TRP A 141 -10.31 -0.46 7.62
C TRP A 141 -9.76 -1.38 6.53
N LEU A 142 -9.34 -0.83 5.39
CA LEU A 142 -8.74 -1.60 4.31
C LEU A 142 -7.45 -2.27 4.78
N GLY A 143 -6.56 -1.51 5.41
CA GLY A 143 -5.29 -2.01 5.93
C GLY A 143 -5.48 -3.04 7.04
N LEU A 144 -6.45 -2.84 7.93
CA LEU A 144 -6.82 -3.84 8.91
C LEU A 144 -7.30 -5.14 8.25
N GLY A 145 -8.13 -5.03 7.20
CA GLY A 145 -8.63 -6.17 6.43
C GLY A 145 -7.49 -6.95 5.77
N TRP A 146 -6.61 -6.25 5.07
CA TRP A 146 -5.43 -6.82 4.42
C TRP A 146 -4.53 -7.53 5.43
N MET A 147 -4.34 -6.93 6.60
CA MET A 147 -3.49 -7.55 7.63
C MET A 147 -4.10 -8.78 8.27
N TYR A 148 -5.42 -8.84 8.44
CA TYR A 148 -6.06 -10.08 8.86
C TYR A 148 -6.01 -11.16 7.80
N GLU A 149 -6.21 -10.80 6.53
CA GLU A 149 -6.21 -11.76 5.43
C GLU A 149 -4.83 -12.39 5.23
N GLU A 150 -3.81 -11.56 5.00
CA GLU A 150 -2.46 -12.05 4.74
C GLU A 150 -1.79 -12.56 6.02
N GLY A 151 -2.21 -12.05 7.18
CA GLY A 151 -1.80 -12.55 8.48
C GLY A 151 -2.40 -13.91 8.86
N ALA A 152 -3.49 -14.36 8.22
CA ALA A 152 -4.22 -15.57 8.61
C ALA A 152 -3.36 -16.85 8.53
N GLN A 153 -2.31 -16.87 7.71
CA GLN A 153 -1.34 -17.97 7.64
C GLN A 153 -0.48 -18.11 8.90
N PHE A 154 -0.35 -17.04 9.69
CA PHE A 154 0.35 -17.01 10.97
C PHE A 154 -0.59 -17.17 12.17
N ALA A 155 -1.88 -17.43 11.92
CA ALA A 155 -2.87 -17.59 12.97
C ALA A 155 -2.48 -18.75 13.90
N GLY A 156 -2.41 -18.49 15.20
CA GLY A 156 -1.87 -19.41 16.20
C GLY A 156 -0.41 -19.16 16.57
N ASP A 157 0.41 -18.64 15.65
CA ASP A 157 1.85 -18.45 15.85
C ASP A 157 2.25 -17.02 16.24
N VAL A 158 1.28 -16.14 16.36
CA VAL A 158 1.43 -14.77 16.85
C VAL A 158 0.45 -14.53 17.99
N ALA A 159 0.82 -13.64 18.92
CA ALA A 159 -0.07 -13.24 20.00
C ALA A 159 -1.39 -12.71 19.41
N CYS A 160 -2.52 -13.15 19.97
CA CYS A 160 -3.83 -12.69 19.51
C CYS A 160 -3.89 -11.16 19.66
N PRO A 161 -3.99 -10.39 18.56
CA PRO A 161 -3.93 -8.94 18.63
C PRO A 161 -5.29 -8.35 19.04
N ILE A 162 -6.21 -9.16 19.54
CA ILE A 162 -7.63 -8.87 19.71
C ILE A 162 -8.06 -9.09 21.16
N GLU A 163 -8.65 -8.05 21.72
CA GLU A 163 -9.39 -8.08 22.98
C GLU A 163 -10.83 -7.72 22.61
N VAL A 164 -11.73 -8.71 22.64
CA VAL A 164 -13.17 -8.52 22.37
C VAL A 164 -13.94 -9.17 23.50
N ASP A 165 -14.96 -8.46 23.98
CA ASP A 165 -15.92 -9.00 24.94
C ASP A 165 -16.81 -10.03 24.26
N VAL A 166 -16.69 -11.27 24.71
CA VAL A 166 -17.54 -12.40 24.28
C VAL A 166 -18.65 -12.56 25.31
N SER A 167 -19.90 -12.73 24.85
CA SER A 167 -21.02 -12.93 25.78
C SER A 167 -20.78 -14.19 26.64
N VAL A 168 -21.25 -14.20 27.89
CA VAL A 168 -21.05 -15.36 28.79
C VAL A 168 -21.68 -16.65 28.22
N SER A 169 -22.72 -16.52 27.39
CA SER A 169 -23.35 -17.64 26.69
C SER A 169 -22.45 -18.16 25.57
N ASP A 170 -21.97 -17.27 24.70
CA ASP A 170 -21.09 -17.64 23.59
C ASP A 170 -19.75 -18.17 24.10
N GLN A 171 -19.21 -17.59 25.17
CA GLN A 171 -17.98 -18.06 25.80
C GLN A 171 -18.13 -19.51 26.30
N ARG A 172 -19.26 -19.85 26.94
CA ARG A 172 -19.52 -21.21 27.40
C ARG A 172 -19.60 -22.19 26.23
N GLU A 173 -20.29 -21.81 25.16
CA GLU A 173 -20.44 -22.65 23.98
C GLU A 173 -19.10 -22.84 23.25
N ILE A 174 -18.33 -21.77 23.04
CA ILE A 174 -17.00 -21.82 22.42
C ILE A 174 -16.08 -22.73 23.22
N LEU A 175 -16.04 -22.59 24.55
CA LEU A 175 -15.20 -23.44 25.42
C LEU A 175 -15.63 -24.91 25.36
N ARG A 176 -16.94 -25.19 25.30
CA ARG A 176 -17.45 -26.56 25.12
C ARG A 176 -16.96 -27.14 23.79
N LEU A 177 -17.16 -26.42 22.69
CA LEU A 177 -16.75 -26.89 21.37
C LEU A 177 -15.23 -27.02 21.23
N ILE A 178 -14.44 -26.15 21.89
CA ILE A 178 -12.97 -26.30 21.99
C ILE A 178 -12.59 -27.57 22.74
N SER A 179 -13.33 -27.97 23.78
CA SER A 179 -13.07 -29.26 24.42
C SER A 179 -13.37 -30.43 23.47
N GLU A 180 -14.44 -30.31 22.67
CA GLU A 180 -14.87 -31.36 21.74
C GLU A 180 -13.94 -31.49 20.52
N ILE A 181 -13.40 -30.38 20.00
CA ILE A 181 -12.43 -30.40 18.88
C ILE A 181 -11.12 -31.12 19.24
N GLN A 182 -10.77 -31.11 20.54
CA GLN A 182 -9.60 -31.79 21.09
C GLN A 182 -9.85 -33.27 21.39
N SER A 183 -11.08 -33.76 21.20
CA SER A 183 -11.42 -35.17 21.43
C SER A 183 -10.68 -36.12 20.49
N PRO A 184 -10.35 -37.35 20.96
CA PRO A 184 -9.88 -38.42 20.09
C PRO A 184 -10.97 -38.96 19.14
N ASP A 185 -12.26 -38.73 19.42
CA ASP A 185 -13.36 -39.06 18.50
C ASP A 185 -13.35 -38.09 17.31
N GLU A 186 -12.99 -38.59 16.13
CA GLU A 186 -12.88 -37.79 14.91
C GLU A 186 -14.23 -37.21 14.46
N GLY A 187 -15.33 -37.94 14.61
CA GLY A 187 -16.65 -37.47 14.21
C GLY A 187 -17.14 -36.33 15.10
N MET A 188 -16.93 -36.45 16.41
CA MET A 188 -17.24 -35.39 17.36
C MET A 188 -16.36 -34.16 17.13
N ALA A 189 -15.06 -34.36 16.94
CA ALA A 189 -14.13 -33.26 16.72
C ALA A 189 -14.41 -32.51 15.42
N GLU A 190 -14.75 -33.23 14.35
CA GLU A 190 -15.11 -32.63 13.07
C GLU A 190 -16.42 -31.84 13.16
N HIS A 191 -17.44 -32.39 13.83
CA HIS A 191 -18.68 -31.67 14.09
C HIS A 191 -18.45 -30.39 14.92
N ALA A 192 -17.61 -30.47 15.95
CA ALA A 192 -17.28 -29.33 16.79
C ALA A 192 -16.49 -28.26 16.01
N LYS A 193 -15.59 -28.66 15.11
CA LYS A 193 -14.89 -27.75 14.20
C LYS A 193 -15.86 -26.99 13.30
N GLU A 194 -16.78 -27.70 12.65
CA GLU A 194 -17.79 -27.09 11.79
C GLU A 194 -18.70 -26.12 12.57
N ALA A 195 -19.09 -26.49 13.80
CA ALA A 195 -19.85 -25.60 14.67
C ALA A 195 -19.03 -24.37 15.11
N LEU A 196 -17.74 -24.53 15.41
CA LEU A 196 -16.85 -23.44 15.81
C LEU A 196 -16.63 -22.40 14.71
N PHE A 197 -16.76 -22.76 13.43
CA PHE A 197 -16.66 -21.78 12.35
C PHE A 197 -17.70 -20.65 12.49
N ALA A 198 -18.88 -20.92 13.06
CA ALA A 198 -19.88 -19.88 13.33
C ALA A 198 -19.43 -18.86 14.39
N HIS A 199 -18.47 -19.24 15.24
CA HIS A 199 -17.95 -18.42 16.33
C HIS A 199 -16.48 -18.01 16.11
N ALA A 200 -15.91 -18.28 14.94
CA ALA A 200 -14.47 -18.12 14.71
C ALA A 200 -14.00 -16.67 14.93
N SER A 201 -14.74 -15.68 14.42
CA SER A 201 -14.41 -14.25 14.55
C SER A 201 -14.49 -13.71 16.00
N SER A 202 -15.48 -14.14 16.78
CA SER A 202 -15.69 -13.69 18.16
C SER A 202 -14.85 -14.47 19.18
N GLY A 203 -14.51 -15.73 18.89
CA GLY A 203 -13.78 -16.62 19.78
C GLY A 203 -12.25 -16.54 19.71
N LEU A 204 -11.67 -15.65 18.90
CA LEU A 204 -10.23 -15.66 18.56
C LEU A 204 -9.29 -15.74 19.78
N LEU A 205 -9.56 -14.99 20.85
CA LEU A 205 -8.73 -15.03 22.05
C LEU A 205 -8.79 -16.40 22.76
N LEU A 206 -9.98 -17.00 22.83
CA LEU A 206 -10.17 -18.32 23.46
C LEU A 206 -9.54 -19.41 22.59
N LEU A 207 -9.72 -19.32 21.27
CA LEU A 207 -9.13 -20.23 20.29
C LEU A 207 -7.60 -20.16 20.30
N GLN A 208 -7.02 -18.96 20.43
CA GLN A 208 -5.57 -18.77 20.50
C GLN A 208 -5.00 -19.46 21.74
N ARG A 209 -5.60 -19.20 22.91
CA ARG A 209 -5.21 -19.87 24.17
C ARG A 209 -5.38 -21.39 24.06
N ALA A 210 -6.44 -21.87 23.42
CA ALA A 210 -6.64 -23.30 23.21
C ALA A 210 -5.59 -23.91 22.28
N TYR A 211 -5.18 -23.20 21.23
CA TYR A 211 -4.12 -23.63 20.30
C TYR A 211 -2.76 -23.72 21.01
N GLU A 212 -2.40 -22.71 21.81
CA GLU A 212 -1.16 -22.68 22.60
C GLU A 212 -1.07 -23.86 23.59
N ASN A 213 -2.21 -24.28 24.15
CA ASN A 213 -2.31 -25.37 25.12
C ASN A 213 -2.76 -26.70 24.51
N ALA A 214 -2.87 -26.80 23.19
CA ALA A 214 -3.40 -28.00 22.54
C ALA A 214 -2.48 -29.21 22.79
N PRO A 215 -3.03 -30.36 23.21
CA PRO A 215 -2.23 -31.50 23.70
C PRO A 215 -1.54 -32.30 22.58
N THR A 216 -2.00 -32.15 21.33
CA THR A 216 -1.49 -32.91 20.18
C THR A 216 -1.39 -32.01 18.94
N GLU A 217 -0.52 -32.36 18.00
CA GLU A 217 -0.43 -31.66 16.71
C GLU A 217 -1.73 -31.77 15.91
N VAL A 218 -2.47 -32.89 16.00
CA VAL A 218 -3.80 -33.02 15.35
C VAL A 218 -4.78 -32.00 15.92
N SER A 219 -4.81 -31.82 17.25
CA SER A 219 -5.64 -30.80 17.90
C SER A 219 -5.22 -29.39 17.49
N LYS A 220 -3.90 -29.14 17.40
CA LYS A 220 -3.37 -27.86 16.90
C LYS A 220 -3.81 -27.59 15.47
N ASP A 221 -3.70 -28.57 14.58
CA ASP A 221 -4.08 -28.41 13.16
C ASP A 221 -5.57 -28.10 13.01
N ARG A 222 -6.44 -28.79 13.76
CA ARG A 222 -7.87 -28.50 13.80
C ARG A 222 -8.16 -27.08 14.30
N LEU A 223 -7.51 -26.67 15.40
CA LEU A 223 -7.67 -25.32 15.96
C LEU A 223 -7.07 -24.24 15.05
N ARG A 224 -5.96 -24.53 14.36
CA ARG A 224 -5.33 -23.62 13.38
C ARG A 224 -6.29 -23.32 12.23
N ALA A 225 -7.02 -24.32 11.74
CA ALA A 225 -8.03 -24.12 10.71
C ALA A 225 -9.15 -23.16 11.17
N VAL A 226 -9.65 -23.32 12.40
CA VAL A 226 -10.67 -22.42 12.98
C VAL A 226 -10.10 -21.02 13.23
N LEU A 227 -8.87 -20.91 13.75
CA LEU A 227 -8.19 -19.62 13.97
C LEU A 227 -7.99 -18.86 12.66
N ARG A 228 -7.46 -19.53 11.63
CA ARG A 228 -7.31 -18.97 10.29
C ARG A 228 -8.64 -18.44 9.76
N ARG A 229 -9.71 -19.24 9.88
CA ARG A 229 -11.05 -18.81 9.49
C ARG A 229 -11.52 -17.58 10.26
N GLY A 230 -11.26 -17.51 11.57
CA GLY A 230 -11.63 -16.36 12.38
C GLY A 230 -10.90 -15.08 11.94
N TRP A 231 -9.63 -15.17 11.56
CA TRP A 231 -8.89 -14.06 10.97
C TRP A 231 -9.48 -13.65 9.61
N GLU A 232 -9.76 -14.59 8.73
CA GLU A 232 -10.41 -14.35 7.43
C GLU A 232 -11.80 -13.68 7.58
N ASP A 233 -12.60 -14.10 8.57
CA ASP A 233 -13.89 -13.46 8.86
C ASP A 233 -13.72 -12.01 9.36
N ARG A 234 -12.69 -11.74 10.18
CA ARG A 234 -12.32 -10.36 10.58
C ARG A 234 -11.84 -9.52 9.41
N ALA A 235 -11.11 -10.11 8.48
CA ALA A 235 -10.72 -9.44 7.24
C ALA A 235 -11.96 -9.00 6.45
N ILE A 236 -12.94 -9.90 6.26
CA ILE A 236 -14.20 -9.58 5.58
C ILE A 236 -14.96 -8.45 6.30
N GLU A 237 -15.04 -8.47 7.63
CA GLU A 237 -15.68 -7.39 8.42
C GLU A 237 -15.00 -6.03 8.19
N ALA A 238 -13.68 -6.00 8.21
CA ALA A 238 -12.88 -4.80 7.98
C ALA A 238 -13.02 -4.30 6.53
N TYR A 239 -12.93 -5.18 5.53
CA TYR A 239 -13.15 -4.82 4.14
C TYR A 239 -14.55 -4.29 3.88
N LYS A 240 -15.60 -4.86 4.47
CA LYS A 240 -16.97 -4.33 4.36
C LYS A 240 -17.06 -2.90 4.93
N SER A 241 -16.32 -2.62 6.00
CA SER A 241 -16.27 -1.32 6.66
C SER A 241 -15.53 -0.27 5.81
N ALA A 242 -14.48 -0.67 5.08
CA ALA A 242 -13.80 0.17 4.09
C ALA A 242 -14.62 0.38 2.82
N TYR A 243 -15.24 -0.68 2.30
CA TYR A 243 -15.92 -0.71 1.02
C TYR A 243 -17.07 0.29 0.92
N LYS A 244 -17.95 0.30 1.92
CA LYS A 244 -19.19 1.06 1.88
C LYS A 244 -18.98 2.58 1.70
N PRO A 245 -18.19 3.28 2.55
CA PRO A 245 -17.92 4.70 2.35
C PRO A 245 -17.14 4.96 1.06
N ALA A 246 -16.09 4.18 0.78
CA ALA A 246 -15.25 4.36 -0.41
C ALA A 246 -16.04 4.25 -1.73
N ARG A 247 -16.95 3.28 -1.82
CA ARG A 247 -17.86 3.15 -2.97
C ARG A 247 -18.84 4.32 -3.06
N THR A 248 -19.37 4.78 -1.93
CA THR A 248 -20.29 5.91 -1.91
C THR A 248 -19.63 7.15 -2.49
N ASP A 249 -18.39 7.43 -2.09
CA ASP A 249 -17.61 8.54 -2.63
C ASP A 249 -17.27 8.32 -4.12
N SER A 250 -16.85 7.11 -4.49
CA SER A 250 -16.57 6.75 -5.90
C SER A 250 -17.75 7.06 -6.82
N LEU A 251 -18.96 6.64 -6.45
CA LEU A 251 -20.17 6.90 -7.24
C LEU A 251 -20.57 8.37 -7.24
N LYS A 252 -20.43 9.06 -6.09
CA LYS A 252 -20.76 10.48 -5.96
C LYS A 252 -19.88 11.35 -6.86
N TYR A 253 -18.58 11.08 -6.87
CA TYR A 253 -17.60 11.87 -7.61
C TYR A 253 -17.27 11.31 -8.99
N LYS A 254 -17.84 10.15 -9.37
CA LYS A 254 -17.53 9.41 -10.60
C LYS A 254 -16.03 9.23 -10.79
N SER A 255 -15.35 8.87 -9.71
CA SER A 255 -13.89 8.67 -9.68
C SER A 255 -13.58 7.25 -9.23
N TYR A 256 -12.56 6.66 -9.82
CA TYR A 256 -12.08 5.34 -9.45
C TYR A 256 -11.69 5.30 -7.97
N SER A 257 -12.15 4.29 -7.23
CA SER A 257 -11.76 4.09 -5.83
C SER A 257 -10.97 2.80 -5.68
N GLN A 258 -9.66 2.94 -5.49
CA GLN A 258 -8.77 1.83 -5.19
C GLN A 258 -9.23 1.10 -3.92
N THR A 259 -9.56 1.84 -2.85
CA THR A 259 -10.04 1.29 -1.59
C THR A 259 -11.29 0.42 -1.74
N ALA A 260 -12.28 0.88 -2.50
CA ALA A 260 -13.49 0.10 -2.74
C ALA A 260 -13.20 -1.17 -3.54
N ILE A 261 -12.39 -1.05 -4.59
CA ILE A 261 -12.05 -2.18 -5.46
C ILE A 261 -11.23 -3.23 -4.71
N GLU A 262 -10.21 -2.83 -3.95
CA GLU A 262 -9.41 -3.76 -3.13
C GLU A 262 -10.24 -4.44 -2.05
N SER A 263 -11.08 -3.70 -1.35
CA SER A 263 -11.97 -4.28 -0.34
C SER A 263 -12.89 -5.34 -0.94
N ALA A 264 -13.44 -5.07 -2.13
CA ALA A 264 -14.28 -6.02 -2.84
C ALA A 264 -13.50 -7.25 -3.33
N LYS A 265 -12.28 -7.05 -3.86
CA LYS A 265 -11.36 -8.15 -4.24
C LYS A 265 -11.07 -9.04 -3.02
N GLY A 266 -10.65 -8.47 -1.89
CA GLY A 266 -10.34 -9.25 -0.68
C GLY A 266 -11.51 -10.05 -0.13
N ILE A 267 -12.71 -9.46 -0.08
CA ILE A 267 -13.92 -10.21 0.31
C ILE A 267 -14.16 -11.39 -0.63
N ARG A 268 -14.08 -11.16 -1.94
CA ARG A 268 -14.31 -12.22 -2.94
C ARG A 268 -13.26 -13.33 -2.82
N THR A 269 -11.99 -12.99 -2.76
CA THR A 269 -10.88 -13.94 -2.63
C THR A 269 -11.07 -14.84 -1.42
N ILE A 270 -11.33 -14.26 -0.24
CA ILE A 270 -11.55 -15.03 0.98
C ILE A 270 -12.75 -15.96 0.80
N LEU A 271 -13.89 -15.44 0.34
CA LEU A 271 -15.10 -16.25 0.18
C LEU A 271 -14.90 -17.40 -0.82
N GLU A 272 -14.41 -17.09 -2.02
CA GLU A 272 -14.20 -18.07 -3.08
C GLU A 272 -13.19 -19.17 -2.66
N SER A 273 -12.22 -18.85 -1.80
CA SER A 273 -11.27 -19.83 -1.25
C SER A 273 -11.89 -20.86 -0.29
N ARG A 274 -13.10 -20.61 0.24
CA ARG A 274 -13.83 -21.52 1.14
C ARG A 274 -14.38 -22.75 0.43
N GLY A 275 -14.32 -22.78 -0.90
CA GLY A 275 -14.88 -23.84 -1.73
C GLY A 275 -16.40 -23.76 -1.84
N LYS A 276 -17.14 -24.18 -0.81
CA LYS A 276 -18.62 -24.22 -0.85
C LYS A 276 -19.24 -22.98 -0.20
N LEU A 277 -19.63 -22.04 -1.06
CA LEU A 277 -20.34 -20.82 -0.65
C LEU A 277 -21.81 -21.06 -0.30
N THR A 278 -22.33 -20.33 0.69
CA THR A 278 -23.78 -20.23 0.95
C THR A 278 -24.49 -19.46 -0.18
N ALA A 279 -25.82 -19.48 -0.20
CA ALA A 279 -26.59 -18.72 -1.20
C ALA A 279 -26.34 -17.20 -1.08
N GLU A 280 -26.24 -16.72 0.15
CA GLU A 280 -25.96 -15.32 0.50
C GLU A 280 -24.55 -14.92 0.07
N GLU A 281 -23.54 -15.77 0.33
CA GLU A 281 -22.16 -15.51 -0.09
C GLU A 281 -22.04 -15.48 -1.62
N LYS A 282 -22.71 -16.39 -2.34
CA LYS A 282 -22.74 -16.36 -3.82
C LYS A 282 -23.35 -15.06 -4.35
N GLN A 283 -24.45 -14.61 -3.75
CA GLN A 283 -25.09 -13.35 -4.14
C GLN A 283 -24.17 -12.15 -3.88
N LEU A 284 -23.47 -12.15 -2.73
CA LEU A 284 -22.52 -11.10 -2.38
C LEU A 284 -21.34 -11.05 -3.34
N VAL A 285 -20.71 -12.20 -3.63
CA VAL A 285 -19.57 -12.30 -4.58
C VAL A 285 -19.96 -11.74 -5.95
N LYS A 286 -21.13 -12.16 -6.47
CA LYS A 286 -21.64 -11.65 -7.76
C LYS A 286 -21.84 -10.14 -7.71
N LYS A 287 -22.54 -9.64 -6.69
CA LYS A 287 -22.80 -8.20 -6.52
C LYS A 287 -21.52 -7.39 -6.51
N LEU A 288 -20.51 -7.82 -5.75
CA LEU A 288 -19.22 -7.14 -5.68
C LEU A 288 -18.52 -7.12 -7.05
N GLY A 289 -18.59 -8.20 -7.81
CA GLY A 289 -18.06 -8.24 -9.18
C GLY A 289 -18.72 -7.20 -10.10
N ASP A 290 -20.05 -7.11 -10.08
CA ASP A 290 -20.80 -6.14 -10.88
C ASP A 290 -20.45 -4.68 -10.48
N GLU A 291 -20.43 -4.40 -9.17
CA GLU A 291 -20.13 -3.06 -8.63
C GLU A 291 -18.67 -2.62 -8.87
N MET A 292 -17.72 -3.56 -8.83
CA MET A 292 -16.33 -3.29 -9.22
C MET A 292 -16.21 -2.94 -10.70
N GLY A 293 -16.95 -3.62 -11.58
CA GLY A 293 -16.98 -3.32 -13.00
C GLY A 293 -17.49 -1.91 -13.29
N GLU A 294 -18.52 -1.46 -12.55
CA GLU A 294 -19.03 -0.08 -12.62
C GLU A 294 -17.97 0.94 -12.20
N MET A 295 -17.33 0.75 -11.04
CA MET A 295 -16.31 1.69 -10.54
C MET A 295 -15.02 1.67 -11.37
N GLY A 296 -14.64 0.51 -11.91
CA GLY A 296 -13.46 0.36 -12.76
C GLY A 296 -13.54 1.12 -14.08
N ALA A 297 -14.74 1.55 -14.50
CA ALA A 297 -14.94 2.39 -15.67
C ALA A 297 -14.67 3.89 -15.41
N PHE A 298 -14.52 4.30 -14.14
CA PHE A 298 -14.21 5.69 -13.80
C PHE A 298 -12.72 5.99 -13.98
N SER A 299 -12.40 7.24 -14.28
CA SER A 299 -11.00 7.70 -14.33
C SER A 299 -10.38 7.69 -12.94
N ARG A 300 -9.11 7.29 -12.87
CA ARG A 300 -8.28 7.46 -11.67
C ARG A 300 -7.98 8.93 -11.47
N SER A 301 -8.24 9.44 -10.27
CA SER A 301 -7.74 10.74 -9.83
C SER A 301 -6.28 10.56 -9.44
N VAL A 302 -5.39 11.15 -10.22
CA VAL A 302 -3.94 11.12 -9.97
C VAL A 302 -3.41 12.54 -9.96
N THR A 303 -2.35 12.78 -9.20
CA THR A 303 -1.76 14.11 -9.06
C THR A 303 -0.25 14.10 -9.25
N PRO A 304 0.29 15.24 -9.68
CA PRO A 304 1.61 15.67 -9.27
C PRO A 304 1.60 17.03 -8.55
N ILE A 305 2.63 17.28 -7.74
CA ILE A 305 2.92 18.60 -7.18
C ILE A 305 3.51 19.51 -8.27
N VAL A 306 2.90 20.67 -8.45
CA VAL A 306 3.32 21.72 -9.40
C VAL A 306 3.51 23.06 -8.71
N PHE A 307 4.47 23.84 -9.21
CA PHE A 307 4.80 25.16 -8.66
C PHE A 307 5.57 26.02 -9.67
N SER A 308 5.88 27.26 -9.28
CA SER A 308 6.78 28.15 -10.02
C SER A 308 7.78 28.77 -9.06
N LEU A 309 9.03 28.98 -9.49
CA LEU A 309 10.06 29.68 -8.72
C LEU A 309 10.13 31.19 -9.04
N SER A 310 9.46 31.63 -10.11
CA SER A 310 9.63 32.98 -10.67
C SER A 310 8.77 34.03 -9.99
N ARG A 311 7.56 33.66 -9.58
CA ARG A 311 6.55 34.54 -8.99
C ARG A 311 5.51 33.72 -8.24
N VAL A 312 4.79 34.38 -7.32
CA VAL A 312 3.55 33.82 -6.77
C VAL A 312 2.56 33.66 -7.93
N SER A 313 2.10 32.43 -8.15
CA SER A 313 1.15 32.06 -9.21
C SER A 313 0.05 31.21 -8.59
N CYS A 314 -1.20 31.38 -9.01
CA CYS A 314 -2.27 30.45 -8.65
C CYS A 314 -2.24 29.22 -9.57
N LEU A 315 -2.89 28.11 -9.17
CA LEU A 315 -2.87 26.87 -9.94
C LEU A 315 -3.29 27.04 -11.42
N PRO A 316 -4.37 27.77 -11.78
CA PRO A 316 -4.73 27.99 -13.19
C PRO A 316 -3.63 28.69 -14.02
N ASP A 317 -2.76 29.49 -13.39
CA ASP A 317 -1.65 30.14 -14.09
C ASP A 317 -0.52 29.18 -14.42
N LEU A 318 -0.48 28.01 -13.78
CA LEU A 318 0.56 26.99 -13.98
C LEU A 318 0.22 25.97 -15.07
N ILE A 319 -1.05 25.87 -15.47
CA ILE A 319 -1.57 24.82 -16.37
C ILE A 319 -1.85 25.39 -17.77
N ASP A 320 -1.41 24.69 -18.82
CA ASP A 320 -1.85 24.97 -20.19
C ASP A 320 -3.12 24.18 -20.49
N SER A 321 -4.27 24.83 -20.37
CA SER A 321 -5.58 24.22 -20.62
C SER A 321 -5.81 23.77 -22.06
N ARG A 322 -4.95 24.15 -23.01
CA ARG A 322 -5.03 23.73 -24.41
C ARG A 322 -4.12 22.54 -24.71
N ALA A 323 -3.02 22.39 -23.98
CA ALA A 323 -2.10 21.28 -24.15
C ALA A 323 -2.75 19.97 -23.70
N HIS A 324 -2.57 18.92 -24.50
CA HIS A 324 -2.88 17.55 -24.10
C HIS A 324 -1.77 16.64 -24.60
N VAL A 325 -1.22 15.84 -23.69
CA VAL A 325 -0.03 15.02 -23.93
C VAL A 325 -0.26 13.61 -23.43
N SER A 326 0.37 12.64 -24.08
CA SER A 326 0.42 11.26 -23.57
C SER A 326 1.54 11.16 -22.55
N PHE A 327 1.20 10.85 -21.31
CA PHE A 327 2.14 10.61 -20.21
C PHE A 327 1.57 9.55 -19.28
N ASP A 328 2.42 8.66 -18.77
CA ASP A 328 2.02 7.62 -17.82
C ASP A 328 1.83 8.20 -16.41
N LEU A 329 0.88 9.13 -16.26
CA LEU A 329 0.69 9.86 -15.01
C LEU A 329 0.13 8.98 -13.89
N ASP A 330 -0.72 8.01 -14.24
CA ASP A 330 -1.27 7.08 -13.27
C ASP A 330 -0.32 5.91 -12.95
N GLY A 331 0.74 5.77 -13.75
CA GLY A 331 1.79 4.78 -13.61
C GLY A 331 1.39 3.40 -14.14
N PHE A 332 0.21 3.19 -14.72
CA PHE A 332 -0.23 1.88 -15.21
C PHE A 332 0.23 1.58 -16.64
N GLY A 333 0.92 2.53 -17.27
CA GLY A 333 1.21 2.50 -18.69
C GLY A 333 -0.04 2.68 -19.55
N GLY A 334 0.20 2.69 -20.86
CA GLY A 334 -0.82 2.94 -21.88
C GLY A 334 -0.95 4.41 -22.25
N ASP A 335 -1.66 4.66 -23.35
CA ASP A 335 -1.83 6.02 -23.89
C ASP A 335 -3.02 6.71 -23.23
N VAL A 336 -2.76 7.45 -22.14
CA VAL A 336 -3.73 8.35 -21.51
C VAL A 336 -3.33 9.79 -21.80
N GLU A 337 -4.26 10.56 -22.36
CA GLU A 337 -4.05 11.98 -22.62
C GLU A 337 -4.45 12.82 -21.41
N TRP A 338 -3.51 13.63 -20.93
CA TRP A 338 -3.70 14.55 -19.80
C TRP A 338 -3.57 15.99 -20.27
N PRO A 339 -4.28 16.96 -19.65
CA PRO A 339 -3.84 18.35 -19.71
C PRO A 339 -2.40 18.44 -19.19
N TRP A 340 -1.68 19.50 -19.56
CA TRP A 340 -0.27 19.63 -19.19
C TRP A 340 0.07 20.98 -18.56
N VAL A 341 1.24 21.04 -17.94
CA VAL A 341 1.77 22.26 -17.33
C VAL A 341 2.30 23.22 -18.40
N LYS A 342 2.38 24.52 -18.08
CA LYS A 342 3.02 25.52 -18.95
C LYS A 342 4.55 25.36 -18.94
N PRO A 343 5.26 25.85 -19.97
CA PRO A 343 6.73 25.81 -20.04
C PRO A 343 7.49 26.47 -18.87
N ASP A 344 6.87 27.40 -18.13
CA ASP A 344 7.44 28.07 -16.96
C ASP A 344 7.01 27.46 -15.61
N THR A 345 6.29 26.34 -15.65
CA THR A 345 5.85 25.57 -14.48
C THR A 345 6.79 24.41 -14.22
N LEU A 346 6.99 24.10 -12.94
CA LEU A 346 7.82 22.99 -12.48
C LEU A 346 6.94 21.89 -11.89
N LEU A 347 7.31 20.65 -12.18
CA LEU A 347 6.83 19.45 -11.52
C LEU A 347 7.86 19.04 -10.46
N LEU A 348 7.40 18.68 -9.26
CA LEU A 348 8.27 18.11 -8.23
C LEU A 348 8.48 16.63 -8.52
N VAL A 349 9.74 16.20 -8.56
CA VAL A 349 10.12 14.84 -8.96
C VAL A 349 10.99 14.16 -7.91
N TRP A 350 11.04 12.84 -8.00
CA TRP A 350 11.97 11.97 -7.28
C TRP A 350 13.00 11.39 -8.26
N ASP A 351 14.26 11.82 -8.15
CA ASP A 351 15.38 11.38 -8.99
C ASP A 351 16.72 11.37 -8.19
N PRO A 352 16.86 10.49 -7.18
CA PRO A 352 18.05 10.43 -6.31
C PRO A 352 19.35 10.12 -7.02
N LYS A 353 19.26 9.52 -8.21
CA LYS A 353 20.43 9.18 -9.03
C LYS A 353 20.76 10.25 -10.08
N ASN A 354 20.03 11.36 -10.10
CA ASN A 354 20.21 12.45 -11.07
C ASN A 354 20.23 11.92 -12.52
N THR A 355 19.35 10.96 -12.81
CA THR A 355 19.26 10.33 -14.13
C THR A 355 18.67 11.29 -15.16
N GLY A 356 17.87 12.25 -14.70
CA GLY A 356 17.07 13.14 -15.52
C GLY A 356 15.94 12.44 -16.28
N GLN A 357 15.64 11.18 -15.97
CA GLN A 357 14.61 10.40 -16.67
C GLN A 357 13.34 10.39 -15.84
N ILE A 358 12.27 11.04 -16.33
CA ILE A 358 10.95 11.08 -15.72
C ILE A 358 9.95 10.56 -16.76
N ASP A 359 9.61 9.28 -16.66
CA ASP A 359 8.81 8.54 -17.65
C ASP A 359 7.41 8.16 -17.14
N SER A 360 7.15 8.36 -15.85
CA SER A 360 5.92 7.94 -15.19
C SER A 360 5.62 8.82 -13.97
N GLY A 361 4.34 8.89 -13.60
CA GLY A 361 3.86 9.53 -12.36
C GLY A 361 4.45 8.89 -11.10
N ARG A 362 5.02 7.67 -11.22
CA ARG A 362 5.80 7.01 -10.17
C ARG A 362 7.02 7.81 -9.73
N ARG A 363 7.59 8.64 -10.62
CA ARG A 363 8.72 9.54 -10.34
C ARG A 363 8.30 10.98 -10.06
N LEU A 364 7.00 11.27 -10.06
CA LEU A 364 6.47 12.57 -9.64
C LEU A 364 6.06 12.49 -8.17
N ILE A 365 6.23 13.57 -7.42
CA ILE A 365 5.66 13.68 -6.07
C ILE A 365 4.16 13.97 -6.21
N GLY A 366 3.29 13.14 -5.64
CA GLY A 366 1.85 13.12 -5.87
C GLY A 366 1.20 11.83 -5.36
N THR A 367 0.00 11.51 -5.84
CA THR A 367 -0.73 10.31 -5.41
C THR A 367 -0.08 8.98 -5.84
N ALA A 368 0.74 8.97 -6.90
CA ALA A 368 1.31 7.75 -7.50
C ALA A 368 2.80 7.53 -7.17
N THR A 369 3.40 8.39 -6.35
CA THR A 369 4.84 8.42 -6.04
C THR A 369 5.36 7.07 -5.55
N TRP A 370 6.49 6.63 -6.10
CA TRP A 370 7.18 5.37 -5.77
C TRP A 370 6.35 4.11 -5.99
N TRP A 371 5.29 4.20 -6.82
CA TRP A 371 4.31 3.13 -6.98
C TRP A 371 3.62 2.77 -5.66
N MET A 372 3.53 3.75 -4.75
CA MET A 372 2.73 3.72 -3.55
C MET A 372 1.59 4.72 -3.70
N PHE A 373 0.38 4.33 -3.30
CA PHE A 373 -0.76 5.26 -3.37
C PHE A 373 -0.84 6.14 -2.14
N TRP A 374 -0.69 7.44 -2.34
CA TRP A 374 -0.86 8.47 -1.31
C TRP A 374 -2.23 9.11 -1.44
N ARG A 375 -2.74 9.73 -0.36
CA ARG A 375 -3.95 10.55 -0.45
C ARG A 375 -3.74 11.74 -1.38
N ASP A 376 -2.54 12.34 -1.28
CA ASP A 376 -2.09 13.52 -1.98
C ASP A 376 -0.55 13.56 -1.97
N GLY A 377 0.06 14.48 -2.70
CA GLY A 377 1.52 14.64 -2.77
C GLY A 377 2.16 15.14 -1.46
N PHE A 378 1.42 15.84 -0.60
CA PHE A 378 1.92 16.26 0.72
C PHE A 378 2.07 15.07 1.65
N ASP A 379 1.18 14.07 1.52
CA ASP A 379 1.31 12.78 2.16
C ASP A 379 2.60 12.05 1.76
N ALA A 380 3.00 12.12 0.50
CA ALA A 380 4.29 11.60 0.05
C ALA A 380 5.47 12.41 0.61
N LEU A 381 5.39 13.75 0.61
CA LEU A 381 6.45 14.61 1.16
C LEU A 381 6.71 14.33 2.64
N ARG A 382 5.67 14.14 3.45
CA ARG A 382 5.84 13.84 4.88
C ARG A 382 6.57 12.53 5.14
N ALA A 383 6.53 11.58 4.22
CA ALA A 383 7.31 10.35 4.37
C ALA A 383 8.83 10.62 4.34
N LEU A 384 9.25 11.80 3.88
CA LEU A 384 10.64 12.24 3.87
C LEU A 384 10.99 13.13 5.08
N ASP A 385 9.99 13.61 5.84
CA ASP A 385 10.18 14.51 7.00
C ASP A 385 10.72 13.71 8.19
N ASP A 386 11.98 13.94 8.50
CA ASP A 386 12.74 13.11 9.41
C ASP A 386 12.58 13.50 10.87
N ASN A 387 12.38 14.78 11.07
CA ASN A 387 12.34 15.41 12.37
C ASN A 387 10.90 15.78 12.80
N ASN A 388 9.93 15.59 11.89
CA ASN A 388 8.51 15.90 12.05
C ASN A 388 8.26 17.37 12.39
N ASP A 389 9.07 18.29 11.84
CA ASP A 389 8.90 19.73 12.02
C ASP A 389 7.93 20.36 11.00
N GLY A 390 7.44 19.56 10.05
CA GLY A 390 6.51 19.97 9.01
C GLY A 390 7.17 20.55 7.76
N TRP A 391 8.50 20.52 7.68
CA TRP A 391 9.31 20.94 6.55
C TRP A 391 10.26 19.83 6.12
N LEU A 392 10.56 19.78 4.83
CA LEU A 392 11.74 19.10 4.31
C LEU A 392 12.83 20.13 4.12
N GLU A 393 13.98 19.93 4.76
CA GLU A 393 15.18 20.74 4.55
C GLU A 393 16.48 19.94 4.63
N GLY A 394 17.56 20.50 4.07
CA GLY A 394 18.87 19.85 4.09
C GLY A 394 18.85 18.44 3.48
N ASP A 395 19.30 17.46 4.27
CA ASP A 395 19.41 16.05 3.85
C ASP A 395 18.05 15.38 3.60
N GLU A 396 16.95 15.91 4.14
CA GLU A 396 15.58 15.40 3.91
C GLU A 396 15.11 15.62 2.48
N MET A 397 15.70 16.61 1.80
CA MET A 397 15.40 16.90 0.40
C MET A 397 16.26 16.08 -0.57
N HIS A 398 17.17 15.24 -0.07
CA HIS A 398 17.97 14.37 -0.93
C HIS A 398 17.05 13.51 -1.80
N GLY A 399 17.35 13.48 -3.10
CA GLY A 399 16.57 12.76 -4.08
C GLY A 399 15.39 13.50 -4.68
N LEU A 400 14.99 14.65 -4.12
CA LEU A 400 14.04 15.52 -4.78
C LEU A 400 14.69 16.30 -5.93
N GLY A 401 13.89 16.59 -6.95
CA GLY A 401 14.29 17.39 -8.09
C GLY A 401 13.13 18.20 -8.65
N THR A 402 13.42 19.02 -9.64
CA THR A 402 12.42 19.78 -10.38
C THR A 402 12.51 19.45 -11.86
N TRP A 403 11.37 19.15 -12.47
CA TRP A 403 11.27 18.97 -13.93
C TRP A 403 10.54 20.17 -14.54
N GLN A 404 11.23 20.88 -15.43
CA GLN A 404 10.68 21.93 -16.27
C GLN A 404 10.56 21.43 -17.71
N ASP A 405 9.37 20.96 -18.12
CA ASP A 405 9.12 20.61 -19.52
C ASP A 405 8.97 21.88 -20.36
N ARG A 406 10.08 22.31 -20.99
CA ARG A 406 10.17 23.62 -21.67
C ARG A 406 9.48 23.62 -23.02
N ASN A 407 9.32 22.46 -23.64
CA ASN A 407 8.71 22.32 -24.96
C ASN A 407 7.29 21.74 -24.91
N GLY A 408 6.83 21.28 -23.74
CA GLY A 408 5.49 20.77 -23.47
C GLY A 408 5.24 19.39 -24.09
N ASN A 409 6.27 18.55 -24.27
CA ASN A 409 6.16 17.27 -24.95
C ASN A 409 5.94 16.07 -24.00
N ALA A 410 5.91 16.31 -22.68
CA ALA A 410 5.83 15.31 -21.61
C ALA A 410 6.95 14.26 -21.63
N LYS A 411 8.15 14.67 -22.03
CA LYS A 411 9.37 13.88 -21.96
C LYS A 411 10.42 14.71 -21.24
N SER A 412 11.10 14.10 -20.29
CA SER A 412 12.22 14.74 -19.60
C SER A 412 13.42 14.83 -20.56
N ASP A 413 13.56 15.97 -21.25
CA ASP A 413 14.68 16.22 -22.14
C ASP A 413 15.94 16.65 -21.36
N GLU A 414 17.11 16.58 -22.02
CA GLU A 414 18.39 16.93 -21.39
C GLU A 414 18.38 18.36 -20.82
N GLY A 415 18.70 18.49 -19.53
CA GLY A 415 18.76 19.78 -18.83
C GLY A 415 17.40 20.37 -18.40
N GLU A 416 16.32 19.59 -18.52
CA GLU A 416 15.00 19.95 -17.98
C GLU A 416 14.79 19.51 -16.53
N VAL A 417 15.45 18.44 -16.12
CA VAL A 417 15.42 17.93 -14.74
C VAL A 417 16.66 18.40 -14.00
N VAL A 418 16.45 18.99 -12.83
CA VAL A 418 17.52 19.57 -12.00
C VAL A 418 17.35 19.11 -10.55
N PRO A 419 18.43 18.64 -9.87
CA PRO A 419 18.37 18.30 -8.45
C PRO A 419 17.94 19.50 -7.61
N ILE A 420 17.18 19.26 -6.55
CA ILE A 420 16.62 20.33 -5.71
C ILE A 420 17.72 21.20 -5.10
N GLU A 421 18.89 20.64 -4.80
CA GLU A 421 20.05 21.33 -4.21
C GLU A 421 20.62 22.39 -5.17
N ALA A 422 20.50 22.16 -6.48
CA ALA A 422 20.92 23.09 -7.53
C ALA A 422 19.88 24.19 -7.81
N THR A 423 18.72 24.16 -7.15
CA THR A 423 17.69 25.21 -7.26
C THR A 423 17.82 26.27 -6.15
N SER A 424 16.93 27.26 -6.19
CA SER A 424 16.79 28.28 -5.14
C SER A 424 15.92 27.84 -3.96
N ILE A 425 15.40 26.61 -3.96
CA ILE A 425 14.55 26.07 -2.88
C ILE A 425 15.40 25.85 -1.64
N ALA A 426 14.92 26.32 -0.49
CA ALA A 426 15.53 26.08 0.82
C ALA A 426 14.79 24.99 1.59
N ARG A 427 13.46 24.98 1.53
CA ARG A 427 12.62 23.98 2.20
C ARG A 427 11.23 23.88 1.60
N LEU A 428 10.58 22.73 1.80
CA LEU A 428 9.23 22.42 1.32
C LEU A 428 8.32 22.04 2.49
N ALA A 429 7.10 22.57 2.55
CA ALA A 429 6.14 22.19 3.58
C ALA A 429 5.50 20.83 3.25
N VAL A 430 5.27 20.01 4.26
CA VAL A 430 4.71 18.64 4.10
C VAL A 430 3.22 18.54 4.42
N PHE A 431 2.58 19.68 4.70
CA PHE A 431 1.14 19.77 4.93
C PHE A 431 0.47 20.66 3.90
N ALA A 432 -0.63 20.15 3.34
CA ALA A 432 -1.57 20.97 2.59
C ALA A 432 -2.38 21.87 3.55
N THR A 433 -2.75 23.04 3.06
CA THR A 433 -3.66 24.00 3.70
C THR A 433 -4.72 24.43 2.70
N GLU A 434 -5.64 25.31 3.10
CA GLU A 434 -6.62 25.88 2.17
C GLU A 434 -5.92 26.75 1.11
N THR A 435 -6.42 26.69 -0.13
CA THR A 435 -5.92 27.46 -1.26
C THR A 435 -7.03 28.36 -1.82
N GLU A 436 -6.67 29.52 -2.39
CA GLU A 436 -7.63 30.52 -2.88
C GLU A 436 -8.58 30.01 -3.97
N VAL A 437 -8.10 29.06 -4.78
CA VAL A 437 -8.84 28.48 -5.92
C VAL A 437 -9.55 27.18 -5.55
N GLY A 438 -9.45 26.75 -4.29
CA GLY A 438 -9.82 25.41 -3.86
C GLY A 438 -8.86 24.34 -4.41
N GLY A 439 -8.94 23.14 -3.84
CA GLY A 439 -8.02 22.05 -4.14
C GLY A 439 -6.87 21.94 -3.12
N ILE A 440 -6.00 20.96 -3.35
CA ILE A 440 -4.95 20.58 -2.41
C ILE A 440 -3.68 21.39 -2.74
N GLY A 441 -3.13 22.08 -1.75
CA GLY A 441 -1.94 22.90 -1.93
C GLY A 441 -1.53 23.56 -0.62
N ASN A 442 -0.48 24.37 -0.65
CA ASN A 442 -0.07 25.20 0.46
C ASN A 442 0.42 26.55 -0.10
N PRO A 443 -0.28 27.67 0.13
CA PRO A 443 0.12 29.00 -0.36
C PRO A 443 1.49 29.46 0.14
N HIS A 444 1.96 28.85 1.23
CA HIS A 444 3.28 29.07 1.83
C HIS A 444 4.17 27.83 1.77
N GLY A 445 3.91 26.93 0.82
CA GLY A 445 4.49 25.59 0.79
C GLY A 445 5.95 25.50 0.38
N LEU A 446 6.52 26.54 -0.22
CA LEU A 446 7.90 26.53 -0.72
C LEU A 446 8.62 27.78 -0.25
N ALA A 447 9.69 27.63 0.53
CA ALA A 447 10.55 28.75 0.91
C ALA A 447 11.85 28.72 0.11
N LEU A 448 12.24 29.87 -0.42
CA LEU A 448 13.46 30.07 -1.19
C LEU A 448 14.62 30.50 -0.29
N LYS A 449 15.85 30.23 -0.74
CA LYS A 449 17.12 30.64 -0.09
C LYS A 449 17.23 32.16 0.11
N ASN A 450 16.49 32.96 -0.66
CA ASN A 450 16.43 34.42 -0.52
C ASN A 450 15.34 34.92 0.46
N GLY A 451 14.61 34.01 1.11
CA GLY A 451 13.54 34.31 2.05
C GLY A 451 12.15 34.48 1.43
N ASN A 452 12.02 34.46 0.09
CA ASN A 452 10.71 34.49 -0.55
C ASN A 452 9.95 33.18 -0.29
N VAL A 453 8.64 33.28 -0.17
CA VAL A 453 7.75 32.13 0.01
C VAL A 453 6.79 32.06 -1.17
N LEU A 454 6.62 30.87 -1.72
CA LEU A 454 5.83 30.56 -2.91
C LEU A 454 4.87 29.40 -2.64
N PRO A 455 3.79 29.29 -3.43
CA PRO A 455 2.82 28.22 -3.26
C PRO A 455 3.29 26.89 -3.86
N LEU A 456 2.85 25.79 -3.26
CA LEU A 456 2.83 24.44 -3.83
C LEU A 456 1.39 24.02 -4.10
N TYR A 457 1.14 23.32 -5.21
CA TYR A 457 -0.18 22.77 -5.51
C TYR A 457 -0.07 21.30 -5.85
N ASP A 458 -0.90 20.46 -5.24
CA ASP A 458 -1.07 19.08 -5.66
C ASP A 458 -2.20 19.02 -6.68
N TRP A 459 -1.82 19.02 -7.95
CA TRP A 459 -2.74 19.26 -9.06
C TRP A 459 -3.46 17.99 -9.46
N ILE A 460 -4.79 18.05 -9.60
CA ILE A 460 -5.61 16.92 -10.07
C ILE A 460 -5.99 17.12 -11.55
N PRO A 461 -5.15 16.68 -12.52
CA PRO A 461 -5.51 16.70 -13.93
C PRO A 461 -6.70 15.77 -14.23
N GLN A 462 -7.49 16.18 -15.22
CA GLN A 462 -8.62 15.39 -15.72
C GLN A 462 -8.25 14.82 -17.09
N SER A 463 -8.07 13.51 -17.18
CA SER A 463 -7.77 12.87 -18.45
C SER A 463 -8.90 13.01 -19.46
N LYS A 464 -8.56 13.08 -20.75
CA LYS A 464 -9.52 12.70 -21.79
C LYS A 464 -9.65 11.18 -21.71
N SER A 465 -10.86 10.70 -21.43
CA SER A 465 -11.19 9.28 -21.19
C SER A 465 -10.28 8.31 -21.94
N ARG A 466 -9.82 7.23 -21.27
CA ARG A 466 -9.18 6.09 -21.94
C ARG A 466 -10.01 5.71 -23.16
N LYS A 467 -9.42 5.79 -24.36
CA LYS A 467 -10.06 5.18 -25.53
C LYS A 467 -10.10 3.68 -25.27
N ASN A 468 -11.30 3.14 -25.09
CA ASN A 468 -11.54 1.71 -24.95
C ASN A 468 -10.96 0.92 -26.12
#